data_AF-A0A4S8JDG7-F1
#
_entry.id   AF-A0A4S8JDG7-F1
#
_cell.length_a   1.000
_cell.length_b   1.000
_cell.length_c   1.000
_cell.angle_alpha   90.00
_cell.angle_beta   90.00
_cell.angle_gamma   90.00
#
_symmetry.space_group_name_H-M   'P 1'
#
loop_
_entity.id
_entity.type
_entity.pdbx_description
1 polymer ?
#
loop_
_entity_poly.entity_id
_entity_poly.type
_entity_poly.pdbx_seq_one_letter_code
_entity_poly.pdbx_strand_id
1 'polypeptide(L)'
;MLQEMDPVERLTSGFERFKKEVYENNPTLFSQLAQGQSPKTRYSGAGAAVEYAVVHLKVEYIVVIGHSRCGGIKGLMSMKEDGTTSSDFIEEWVKICLPAMEKVKAEHSALPFTDQCTQCEKEAVNISLENLKTYPFVTEGVEKNTLKLIGAHYDFVGGSFGTWEI
;
A
#
# COMPACT_ATOMS: atom_id res chain seq x y z
N MET A 1 36.73 -32.46 14.41
CA MET A 1 35.60 -31.56 14.75
C MET A 1 35.96 -30.19 14.23
N LEU A 2 35.26 -29.68 13.22
CA LEU A 2 35.41 -28.30 12.78
C LEU A 2 34.76 -27.42 13.84
N GLN A 3 35.54 -26.51 14.42
CA GLN A 3 35.03 -25.57 15.42
C GLN A 3 34.16 -24.55 14.66
N GLU A 4 32.88 -24.48 14.97
CA GLU A 4 31.99 -23.47 14.39
C GLU A 4 32.51 -22.08 14.77
N MET A 5 32.70 -21.23 13.76
CA MET A 5 33.10 -19.84 13.97
C MET A 5 32.05 -19.12 14.81
N ASP A 6 32.52 -18.24 15.71
CA ASP A 6 31.64 -17.35 16.46
C ASP A 6 30.73 -16.55 15.51
N PRO A 7 29.42 -16.42 15.78
CA PRO A 7 28.49 -15.73 14.89
C PRO A 7 28.85 -14.27 14.58
N VAL A 8 29.45 -13.55 15.53
CA VAL A 8 29.88 -12.15 15.37
C VAL A 8 31.16 -12.09 14.53
N GLU A 9 32.10 -13.01 14.74
CA GLU A 9 33.29 -13.13 13.89
C GLU A 9 32.94 -13.54 12.46
N ARG A 10 31.96 -14.44 12.29
CA ARG A 10 31.41 -14.82 10.98
C ARG A 10 30.76 -13.64 10.26
N LEU A 11 30.04 -12.79 10.99
CA LEU A 11 29.44 -11.58 10.43
C LEU A 11 30.52 -10.57 10.02
N THR A 12 31.49 -10.32 10.88
CA THR A 12 32.59 -9.36 10.65
C THR A 12 33.45 -9.78 9.46
N SER A 13 33.85 -11.04 9.41
CA SER A 13 34.59 -11.60 8.27
C SER A 13 33.75 -11.61 6.98
N GLY A 14 32.41 -11.64 7.09
CA GLY A 14 31.50 -11.47 5.97
C GLY A 14 31.57 -10.08 5.34
N PHE A 15 31.66 -9.01 6.14
CA PHE A 15 31.81 -7.64 5.65
C PHE A 15 33.16 -7.41 4.94
N GLU A 16 34.24 -7.91 5.53
CA GLU A 16 35.58 -7.84 4.92
C GLU A 16 35.63 -8.58 3.58
N ARG A 17 34.97 -9.74 3.52
CA ARG A 17 34.83 -10.52 2.28
C ARG A 17 34.00 -9.80 1.24
N PHE A 18 32.84 -9.27 1.62
CA PHE A 18 31.99 -8.48 0.72
C PHE A 18 32.75 -7.28 0.15
N LYS A 19 33.54 -6.58 0.97
CA LYS A 19 34.36 -5.46 0.52
C LYS A 19 35.33 -5.89 -0.59
N LYS A 20 36.10 -6.95 -0.36
CA LYS A 20 37.12 -7.44 -1.29
C LYS A 20 36.55 -8.11 -2.53
N GLU A 21 35.51 -8.91 -2.36
CA GLU A 21 34.99 -9.78 -3.43
C GLU A 21 33.89 -9.10 -4.25
N VAL A 22 33.15 -8.15 -3.66
CA VAL A 22 31.98 -7.52 -4.31
C VAL A 22 32.16 -6.02 -4.47
N TYR A 23 32.43 -5.27 -3.39
CA TYR A 23 32.47 -3.80 -3.45
C TYR A 23 33.59 -3.29 -4.35
N GLU A 24 34.82 -3.70 -4.08
CA GLU A 24 36.01 -3.27 -4.82
C GLU A 24 35.99 -3.74 -6.29
N ASN A 25 35.30 -4.85 -6.58
CA ASN A 25 35.17 -5.41 -7.92
C ASN A 25 34.03 -4.80 -8.75
N ASN A 26 33.12 -4.03 -8.14
CA ASN A 26 31.98 -3.42 -8.84
C ASN A 26 31.91 -1.88 -8.63
N PRO A 27 33.02 -1.13 -8.85
CA PRO A 27 33.11 0.28 -8.47
C PRO A 27 32.08 1.16 -9.21
N THR A 28 31.78 0.84 -10.47
CA THR A 28 30.76 1.56 -11.26
C THR A 28 29.36 1.39 -10.69
N LEU A 29 28.98 0.17 -10.31
CA LEU A 29 27.67 -0.13 -9.73
C LEU A 29 27.48 0.63 -8.41
N PHE A 30 28.47 0.56 -7.51
CA PHE A 30 28.35 1.21 -6.21
C PHE A 30 28.44 2.74 -6.30
N SER A 31 29.20 3.28 -7.27
CA SER A 31 29.17 4.71 -7.58
C SER A 31 27.79 5.16 -8.04
N GLN A 32 27.12 4.39 -8.91
CA GLN A 32 25.74 4.68 -9.35
C GLN A 32 24.74 4.60 -8.20
N LEU A 33 24.80 3.53 -7.39
CA LEU A 33 23.92 3.37 -6.22
C LEU A 33 24.09 4.50 -5.20
N ALA A 34 25.31 5.01 -5.02
CA ALA A 34 25.59 6.14 -4.14
C ALA A 34 24.99 7.46 -4.62
N GLN A 35 24.76 7.62 -5.94
CA GLN A 35 24.07 8.79 -6.50
C GLN A 35 22.55 8.73 -6.33
N GLY A 36 21.98 7.53 -6.20
CA GLY A 36 20.56 7.34 -5.96
C GLY A 36 20.10 5.93 -6.29
N GLN A 37 19.13 5.44 -5.52
CA GLN A 37 18.51 4.12 -5.73
C GLN A 37 17.00 4.26 -5.86
N SER A 38 16.42 3.53 -6.82
CA SER A 38 14.97 3.40 -7.00
C SER A 38 14.58 1.91 -6.98
N PRO A 39 14.71 1.24 -5.83
CA PRO A 39 14.28 -0.15 -5.72
C PRO A 39 12.78 -0.21 -5.93
N LYS A 40 12.34 -0.90 -6.99
CA LYS A 40 10.93 -1.25 -7.15
C LYS A 40 10.61 -2.24 -6.03
N THR A 41 9.78 -1.84 -5.07
CA THR A 41 9.27 -2.70 -4.00
C THR A 41 8.46 -3.85 -4.62
N ARG A 42 9.16 -4.95 -4.93
CA ARG A 42 8.57 -6.14 -5.55
C ARG A 42 7.78 -7.00 -4.54
N TYR A 43 7.93 -6.71 -3.25
CA TYR A 43 7.38 -7.50 -2.14
C TYR A 43 6.35 -6.68 -1.35
N SER A 44 5.13 -6.62 -1.85
CA SER A 44 3.97 -6.13 -1.09
C SER A 44 3.31 -7.29 -0.36
N GLY A 45 3.17 -7.18 0.96
CA GLY A 45 2.43 -8.18 1.75
C GLY A 45 0.98 -8.33 1.29
N ALA A 46 0.34 -7.21 0.90
CA ALA A 46 -1.00 -7.23 0.33
C ALA A 46 -1.01 -7.93 -1.04
N GLY A 47 -0.07 -7.63 -1.92
CA GLY A 47 0.01 -8.24 -3.25
C GLY A 47 0.12 -9.77 -3.19
N ALA A 48 0.97 -10.30 -2.32
CA ALA A 48 1.14 -11.75 -2.12
C ALA A 48 -0.14 -12.42 -1.57
N ALA A 49 -0.84 -11.75 -0.65
CA ALA A 49 -2.11 -12.26 -0.10
C ALA A 49 -3.20 -12.32 -1.17
N VAL A 50 -3.33 -11.26 -1.98
CA VAL A 50 -4.31 -11.20 -3.09
C VAL A 50 -3.99 -12.27 -4.14
N GLU A 51 -2.72 -12.44 -4.52
CA GLU A 51 -2.31 -13.47 -5.48
C GLU A 51 -2.68 -14.88 -4.97
N TYR A 52 -2.36 -15.19 -3.71
CA TYR A 52 -2.69 -16.50 -3.15
C TYR A 52 -4.20 -16.75 -3.11
N ALA A 53 -4.99 -15.75 -2.69
CA ALA A 53 -6.44 -15.86 -2.63
C ALA A 53 -7.05 -16.14 -4.02
N VAL A 54 -6.62 -15.40 -5.05
CA VAL A 54 -7.20 -15.52 -6.40
C VAL A 54 -6.64 -16.73 -7.15
N VAL A 55 -5.33 -16.92 -7.14
CA VAL A 55 -4.67 -17.93 -7.98
C VAL A 55 -4.75 -19.32 -7.36
N HIS A 56 -4.62 -19.43 -6.03
CA HIS A 56 -4.54 -20.74 -5.37
C HIS A 56 -5.83 -21.13 -4.65
N LEU A 57 -6.46 -20.21 -3.92
CA LEU A 57 -7.70 -20.50 -3.21
C LEU A 57 -8.95 -20.36 -4.10
N LYS A 58 -8.83 -19.70 -5.26
CA LYS A 58 -9.94 -19.47 -6.20
C LYS A 58 -11.14 -18.79 -5.52
N VAL A 59 -10.87 -17.79 -4.67
CA VAL A 59 -11.96 -17.03 -4.04
C VAL A 59 -12.82 -16.36 -5.10
N GLU A 60 -14.14 -16.37 -4.89
CA GLU A 60 -15.09 -15.76 -5.80
C GLU A 60 -15.30 -14.26 -5.52
N TYR A 61 -14.89 -13.79 -4.33
CA TYR A 61 -15.11 -12.42 -3.87
C TYR A 61 -13.87 -11.86 -3.19
N ILE A 62 -13.51 -10.62 -3.52
CA ILE A 62 -12.65 -9.77 -2.70
C ILE A 62 -13.47 -8.59 -2.22
N VAL A 63 -13.45 -8.33 -0.92
CA VAL A 63 -14.15 -7.20 -0.30
C VAL A 63 -13.12 -6.21 0.25
N VAL A 64 -13.20 -4.95 -0.20
CA VAL A 64 -12.42 -3.84 0.36
C VAL A 64 -13.32 -3.03 1.28
N ILE A 65 -13.00 -3.00 2.57
CA ILE A 65 -13.84 -2.40 3.61
C ILE A 65 -13.18 -1.12 4.13
N GLY A 66 -13.77 0.02 3.82
CA GLY A 66 -13.56 1.28 4.53
C GLY A 66 -14.37 1.32 5.83
N HIS A 67 -14.10 2.28 6.70
CA HIS A 67 -14.83 2.37 7.98
C HIS A 67 -14.96 3.81 8.47
N SER A 68 -15.99 4.06 9.28
CA SER A 68 -16.21 5.35 9.94
C SER A 68 -15.01 5.78 10.79
N ARG A 69 -14.79 7.09 10.91
CA ARG A 69 -13.76 7.69 11.78
C ARG A 69 -12.35 7.17 11.46
N CYS A 70 -12.06 6.92 10.19
CA CYS A 70 -10.75 6.45 9.78
C CYS A 70 -9.67 7.51 10.06
N GLY A 71 -8.75 7.21 10.98
CA GLY A 71 -7.66 8.12 11.34
C GLY A 71 -6.74 8.45 10.16
N GLY A 72 -6.52 7.49 9.26
CA GLY A 72 -5.72 7.70 8.04
C GLY A 72 -6.38 8.67 7.08
N ILE A 73 -7.68 8.53 6.83
CA ILE A 73 -8.44 9.46 5.98
C ILE A 73 -8.55 10.83 6.61
N LYS A 74 -8.81 10.90 7.93
CA LYS A 74 -8.80 12.17 8.65
C LYS A 74 -7.43 12.87 8.52
N GLY A 75 -6.34 12.12 8.64
CA GLY A 75 -4.98 12.61 8.44
C GLY A 75 -4.78 13.16 7.02
N LEU A 76 -5.13 12.37 6.01
CA LEU A 76 -5.11 12.75 4.59
C LEU A 76 -5.88 14.04 4.33
N MET A 77 -7.15 14.11 4.76
CA MET A 77 -8.03 15.27 4.59
C MET A 77 -7.55 16.52 5.36
N SER A 78 -6.67 16.35 6.35
CA SER A 78 -6.09 17.43 7.17
C SER A 78 -4.69 17.85 6.71
N MET A 79 -4.12 17.21 5.69
CA MET A 79 -2.78 17.55 5.22
C MET A 79 -2.71 18.99 4.71
N LYS A 80 -1.61 19.65 5.05
CA LYS A 80 -1.34 21.01 4.59
C LYS A 80 -0.84 20.99 3.15
N GLU A 81 -1.24 22.00 2.38
CA GLU A 81 -0.82 22.17 0.99
C GLU A 81 0.60 22.77 0.87
N ASP A 82 1.23 23.12 1.99
CA ASP A 82 2.60 23.67 2.05
C ASP A 82 3.71 22.61 1.91
N GLY A 83 3.34 21.34 1.78
CA GLY A 83 4.29 20.23 1.62
C GLY A 83 5.03 19.83 2.89
N THR A 84 4.69 20.41 4.04
CA THR A 84 5.29 20.03 5.33
C THR A 84 4.72 18.71 5.81
N THR A 85 5.59 17.82 6.29
CA THR A 85 5.17 16.54 6.86
C THR A 85 5.46 16.45 8.36
N SER A 86 4.52 15.88 9.12
CA SER A 86 4.63 15.66 10.56
C SER A 86 5.02 14.23 10.93
N SER A 87 5.13 13.35 9.93
CA SER A 87 5.47 11.94 10.10
C SER A 87 6.46 11.47 9.04
N ASP A 88 7.26 10.46 9.38
CA ASP A 88 8.32 9.96 8.50
C ASP A 88 7.77 9.12 7.33
N PHE A 89 6.66 8.40 7.53
CA PHE A 89 6.15 7.42 6.55
C PHE A 89 4.63 7.45 6.34
N ILE A 90 3.85 7.88 7.35
CA ILE A 90 2.39 7.73 7.35
C ILE A 90 1.77 8.67 6.33
N GLU A 91 2.22 9.92 6.29
CA GLU A 91 1.71 10.90 5.34
C GLU A 91 2.03 10.51 3.89
N GLU A 92 3.22 9.99 3.63
CA GLU A 92 3.55 9.48 2.29
C GLU A 92 2.68 8.27 1.93
N TRP A 93 2.44 7.36 2.88
CA TRP A 93 1.58 6.20 2.66
C TRP A 93 0.14 6.58 2.33
N VAL A 94 -0.47 7.52 3.07
CA VAL A 94 -1.88 7.90 2.83
C VAL A 94 -2.08 8.68 1.52
N LYS A 95 -1.01 9.23 0.93
CA LYS A 95 -1.10 9.93 -0.36
C LYS A 95 -1.53 9.04 -1.53
N ILE A 96 -1.50 7.71 -1.38
CA ILE A 96 -2.12 6.80 -2.36
C ILE A 96 -3.59 7.16 -2.61
N CYS A 97 -4.26 7.78 -1.64
CA CYS A 97 -5.65 8.24 -1.71
C CYS A 97 -5.79 9.75 -2.01
N LEU A 98 -4.75 10.46 -2.45
CA LEU A 98 -4.87 11.86 -2.89
C LEU A 98 -6.00 12.07 -3.92
N PRO A 99 -6.18 11.21 -4.94
CA PRO A 99 -7.28 11.39 -5.89
C PRO A 99 -8.66 11.35 -5.22
N ALA A 100 -8.83 10.52 -4.19
CA ALA A 100 -10.07 10.47 -3.41
C ALA A 100 -10.31 11.77 -2.65
N MET A 101 -9.29 12.31 -1.99
CA MET A 101 -9.36 13.60 -1.31
C MET A 101 -9.69 14.73 -2.27
N GLU A 102 -9.02 14.80 -3.43
CA GLU A 102 -9.23 15.84 -4.44
C GLU A 102 -10.66 15.81 -4.98
N LYS A 103 -11.18 14.63 -5.31
CA LYS A 103 -12.57 14.45 -5.75
C LYS A 103 -13.56 14.91 -4.68
N VAL A 104 -13.36 14.52 -3.43
CA VAL A 104 -14.24 14.92 -2.33
C VAL A 104 -14.18 16.42 -2.07
N LYS A 105 -12.99 17.04 -2.12
CA LYS A 105 -12.87 18.51 -2.03
C LYS A 105 -13.62 19.20 -3.18
N ALA A 106 -13.58 18.65 -4.39
CA ALA A 106 -14.27 19.22 -5.54
C ALA A 106 -15.80 19.07 -5.46
N GLU A 107 -16.30 17.89 -5.09
CA GLU A 107 -17.72 17.54 -5.15
C GLU A 107 -18.48 17.81 -3.83
N HIS A 108 -17.76 17.87 -2.70
CA HIS A 108 -18.35 17.89 -1.36
C HIS A 108 -17.75 18.97 -0.44
N SER A 109 -17.11 20.02 -0.99
CA SER A 109 -16.54 21.13 -0.21
C SER A 109 -17.52 21.81 0.75
N ALA A 110 -18.82 21.80 0.44
CA ALA A 110 -19.86 22.40 1.27
C ALA A 110 -20.26 21.54 2.49
N LEU A 111 -19.87 20.26 2.54
CA LEU A 111 -20.18 19.39 3.67
C LEU A 111 -19.33 19.75 4.89
N PRO A 112 -19.82 19.48 6.12
CA PRO A 112 -18.98 19.49 7.30
C PRO A 112 -17.74 18.60 7.12
N PHE A 113 -16.62 18.99 7.72
CA PHE A 113 -15.34 18.27 7.57
C PHE A 113 -15.44 16.77 7.91
N THR A 114 -16.23 16.42 8.93
CA THR A 114 -16.49 15.02 9.30
C THR A 114 -17.15 14.24 8.17
N ASP A 115 -18.09 14.87 7.47
CA ASP A 115 -18.87 14.25 6.42
C ASP A 115 -18.05 14.16 5.14
N GLN A 116 -17.18 15.14 4.87
CA GLN A 116 -16.15 15.02 3.83
C GLN A 116 -15.22 13.84 4.10
N CYS A 117 -14.76 13.63 5.35
CA CYS A 117 -13.98 12.45 5.70
C CYS A 117 -14.74 11.16 5.40
N THR A 118 -16.03 11.09 5.74
CA THR A 118 -16.86 9.91 5.42
C THR A 118 -17.03 9.68 3.92
N GLN A 119 -17.14 10.73 3.09
CA GLN A 119 -17.11 10.55 1.64
C GLN A 119 -15.74 10.06 1.16
N CYS A 120 -14.66 10.59 1.73
CA CYS A 120 -13.30 10.18 1.37
C CYS A 120 -12.98 8.74 1.82
N GLU A 121 -13.55 8.27 2.93
CA GLU A 121 -13.46 6.86 3.35
C GLU A 121 -14.03 5.92 2.29
N LYS A 122 -15.16 6.28 1.66
CA LYS A 122 -15.79 5.50 0.60
C LYS A 122 -15.04 5.63 -0.72
N GLU A 123 -14.58 6.82 -1.07
CA GLU A 123 -13.82 7.02 -2.30
C GLU A 123 -12.44 6.34 -2.24
N ALA A 124 -11.79 6.29 -1.07
CA ALA A 124 -10.55 5.54 -0.87
C ALA A 124 -10.72 4.02 -1.10
N VAL A 125 -11.91 3.48 -0.80
CA VAL A 125 -12.27 2.10 -1.17
C VAL A 125 -12.30 1.95 -2.69
N ASN A 126 -12.89 2.90 -3.42
CA ASN A 126 -12.90 2.90 -4.88
C ASN A 126 -11.47 2.94 -5.47
N ILE A 127 -10.59 3.80 -4.94
CA ILE A 127 -9.16 3.82 -5.34
C ILE A 127 -8.51 2.46 -5.12
N SER A 128 -8.78 1.81 -3.97
CA SER A 128 -8.20 0.51 -3.66
C SER A 128 -8.71 -0.60 -4.59
N LEU A 129 -9.98 -0.56 -4.97
CA LEU A 129 -10.55 -1.52 -5.92
C LEU A 129 -10.00 -1.32 -7.34
N GLU A 130 -9.79 -0.08 -7.78
CA GLU A 130 -9.10 0.21 -9.04
C GLU A 130 -7.63 -0.25 -9.00
N ASN A 131 -6.95 -0.07 -7.87
CA ASN A 131 -5.61 -0.63 -7.67
C ASN A 131 -5.60 -2.17 -7.76
N LEU A 132 -6.65 -2.85 -7.29
CA LEU A 132 -6.77 -4.30 -7.45
C LEU A 132 -6.87 -4.73 -8.93
N LYS A 133 -7.54 -3.93 -9.78
CA LYS A 133 -7.61 -4.15 -11.22
C LYS A 133 -6.26 -3.95 -11.95
N THR A 134 -5.21 -3.53 -11.25
CA THR A 134 -3.85 -3.49 -11.82
C THR A 134 -3.14 -4.84 -11.78
N TYR A 135 -3.63 -5.80 -10.97
CA TYR A 135 -3.09 -7.16 -10.94
C TYR A 135 -3.69 -7.99 -12.09
N PRO A 136 -2.88 -8.56 -13.01
CA PRO A 136 -3.40 -9.29 -14.17
C PRO A 136 -4.35 -10.44 -13.81
N PHE A 137 -4.06 -11.18 -12.74
CA PHE A 137 -4.89 -12.30 -12.28
C PHE A 137 -6.23 -11.85 -11.66
N VAL A 138 -6.30 -10.62 -11.12
CA VAL A 138 -7.56 -10.04 -10.65
C VAL A 138 -8.41 -9.66 -11.85
N THR A 139 -7.83 -8.91 -12.79
CA THR A 139 -8.52 -8.46 -14.02
C THR A 139 -9.07 -9.64 -14.81
N GLU A 140 -8.25 -10.68 -15.02
CA GLU A 140 -8.68 -11.90 -15.69
C GLU A 140 -9.86 -12.57 -14.94
N GLY A 141 -9.82 -12.62 -13.62
CA GLY A 141 -10.88 -13.19 -12.80
C GLY A 141 -12.20 -12.42 -12.93
N VAL A 142 -12.12 -11.08 -12.97
CA VAL A 142 -13.28 -10.20 -13.14
C VAL A 142 -13.88 -10.36 -14.54
N GLU A 143 -13.06 -10.31 -15.60
CA GLU A 143 -13.50 -10.46 -16.99
C GLU A 143 -14.16 -11.82 -17.24
N LYS A 144 -13.67 -12.88 -16.60
CA LYS A 144 -14.23 -14.23 -16.68
C LYS A 144 -15.44 -14.46 -15.77
N ASN A 145 -15.86 -13.47 -14.99
CA ASN A 145 -16.90 -13.59 -13.97
C ASN A 145 -16.62 -14.68 -12.91
N THR A 146 -15.35 -15.02 -12.69
CA THR A 146 -14.92 -15.97 -11.63
C THR A 146 -14.53 -15.25 -10.34
N LEU A 147 -14.39 -13.93 -10.37
CA LEU A 147 -14.05 -13.09 -9.24
C LEU A 147 -14.89 -11.80 -9.29
N LYS A 148 -15.45 -11.40 -8.15
CA LYS A 148 -16.14 -10.12 -7.97
C LYS A 148 -15.40 -9.24 -6.96
N LEU A 149 -15.32 -7.95 -7.26
CA LEU A 149 -14.74 -6.95 -6.37
C LEU A 149 -15.88 -6.15 -5.72
N ILE A 150 -15.93 -6.17 -4.38
CA ILE A 150 -16.97 -5.51 -3.59
C ILE A 150 -16.35 -4.40 -2.76
N GLY A 151 -16.85 -3.18 -2.93
CA GLY A 151 -16.59 -2.08 -2.01
C GLY A 151 -17.54 -2.14 -0.82
N ALA A 152 -17.04 -1.80 0.36
CA ALA A 152 -17.87 -1.74 1.55
C ALA A 152 -17.43 -0.62 2.49
N HIS A 153 -18.37 -0.15 3.30
CA HIS A 153 -18.13 0.82 4.36
C HIS A 153 -18.83 0.36 5.63
N TYR A 154 -18.06 0.23 6.71
CA TYR A 154 -18.55 -0.10 8.04
C TYR A 154 -18.60 1.14 8.92
N ASP A 155 -19.81 1.62 9.20
CA ASP A 155 -20.04 2.64 10.22
C ASP A 155 -20.25 1.99 11.58
N PHE A 156 -19.19 1.92 12.38
CA PHE A 156 -19.25 1.38 13.74
C PHE A 156 -19.82 2.38 14.76
N VAL A 157 -20.06 3.63 14.37
CA VAL A 157 -20.72 4.62 15.24
C VAL A 157 -22.24 4.41 15.17
N GLY A 158 -22.77 4.31 13.96
CA GLY A 158 -24.19 4.03 13.71
C GLY A 158 -24.55 2.55 13.70
N GLY A 159 -23.56 1.65 13.60
CA GLY A 159 -23.77 0.21 13.51
C GLY A 159 -24.35 -0.24 12.17
N SER A 160 -23.87 0.33 11.06
CA SER A 160 -24.34 0.00 9.71
C SER A 160 -23.21 -0.48 8.80
N PHE A 161 -23.54 -1.39 7.88
CA PHE A 161 -22.61 -1.92 6.89
C PHE A 161 -23.25 -1.82 5.51
N GLY A 162 -22.64 -1.02 4.62
CA GLY A 162 -23.09 -0.84 3.25
C GLY A 162 -22.09 -1.42 2.27
N THR A 163 -22.58 -1.97 1.15
CA THR A 163 -21.76 -2.57 0.09
C THR A 163 -22.15 -2.02 -1.28
N TRP A 164 -21.20 -2.01 -2.22
CA TRP A 164 -21.42 -1.66 -3.62
C TRP A 164 -20.46 -2.44 -4.53
N GLU A 165 -20.84 -2.58 -5.80
CA GLU A 165 -20.00 -3.13 -6.87
C GLU A 165 -19.54 -1.97 -7.78
N ILE A 166 -18.36 -2.10 -8.40
CA ILE A 166 -17.84 -1.17 -9.42
C ILE A 166 -17.35 -1.91 -10.66
#